data_AF-A0A954EJG7-F1
#
_entry.id   AF-A0A954EJG7-F1
#
_cell.length_a   1.000
_cell.length_b   1.000
_cell.length_c   1.000
_cell.angle_alpha   90.00
_cell.angle_beta   90.00
_cell.angle_gamma   90.00
#
_symmetry.space_group_name_H-M   'P 1'
#
loop_
_entity.id
_entity.type
_entity.pdbx_description
1 polymer ?
#
loop_
_entity_poly.entity_id
_entity_poly.type
_entity_poly.pdbx_seq_one_letter_code
_entity_poly.pdbx_strand_id
1 'polypeptide(L)'
;MEQTAKDPAVRYQRAERRQIEWRPLSLDQLLPEDHTARLIWAYVEALDLKELYKKIQAHEHGPGRNPIDPKILLALWLLATIDGFSSARRLDKLCKEHL
;
A
#
# COMPACT_ATOMS: atom_id res chain seq x y z
N MET A 1 58.80 -13.21 -11.23
CA MET A 1 57.75 -13.07 -12.26
C MET A 1 56.46 -13.55 -11.62
N GLU A 2 55.38 -12.80 -11.53
CA GLU A 2 55.09 -11.43 -11.97
C GLU A 2 53.74 -11.06 -11.34
N GLN A 3 53.61 -9.78 -11.01
CA GLN A 3 52.50 -9.04 -10.43
C GLN A 3 51.17 -9.74 -10.09
N THR A 4 50.87 -9.62 -8.79
CA THR A 4 49.56 -9.47 -8.17
C THR A 4 48.75 -8.30 -8.77
N ALA A 5 47.66 -8.60 -9.48
CA ALA A 5 46.60 -7.61 -9.69
C ALA A 5 45.71 -7.60 -8.44
N LYS A 6 45.73 -6.50 -7.68
CA LYS A 6 44.90 -6.34 -6.48
C LYS A 6 43.59 -5.70 -6.91
N ASP A 7 42.55 -6.53 -7.02
CA ASP A 7 41.22 -6.08 -7.44
C ASP A 7 40.62 -5.06 -6.45
N PRO A 8 39.89 -4.05 -6.97
CA PRO A 8 39.32 -3.00 -6.13
C PRO A 8 38.29 -3.58 -5.16
N ALA A 9 38.39 -3.18 -3.89
CA ALA A 9 37.59 -3.76 -2.82
C ALA A 9 36.09 -3.48 -3.01
N VAL A 10 35.32 -4.57 -3.10
CA VAL A 10 33.88 -4.55 -3.31
C VAL A 10 33.17 -3.98 -2.08
N ARG A 11 32.33 -2.96 -2.30
CA ARG A 11 31.35 -2.48 -1.31
C ARG A 11 30.02 -3.19 -1.53
N TYR A 12 29.40 -3.66 -0.46
CA TYR A 12 28.10 -4.35 -0.50
C TYR A 12 27.31 -4.03 0.77
N GLN A 13 25.98 -4.02 0.64
CA GLN A 13 25.09 -3.84 1.78
C GLN A 13 25.15 -5.08 2.68
N ARG A 14 25.06 -4.84 4.00
CA ARG A 14 24.96 -5.91 4.99
C ARG A 14 23.65 -5.73 5.75
N ALA A 15 22.95 -6.84 5.95
CA ALA A 15 21.75 -6.84 6.77
C ALA A 15 22.12 -6.48 8.21
N GLU A 16 21.48 -5.45 8.77
CA GLU A 16 21.52 -5.14 10.20
C GLU A 16 20.62 -6.13 10.93
N ARG A 17 21.22 -7.24 11.38
CA ARG A 17 20.50 -8.42 11.89
C ARG A 17 19.96 -8.23 13.31
N ARG A 18 20.16 -7.06 13.92
CA ARG A 18 19.68 -6.72 15.27
C ARG A 18 18.74 -5.52 15.27
N GLN A 19 18.23 -5.15 14.09
CA GLN A 19 17.21 -4.14 13.96
C GLN A 19 15.92 -4.61 14.66
N ILE A 20 15.58 -3.94 15.76
CA ILE A 20 14.30 -4.08 16.44
C ILE A 20 13.41 -2.93 15.95
N GLU A 21 12.21 -3.24 15.48
CA GLU A 21 11.23 -2.26 15.00
C GLU A 21 9.88 -2.51 15.68
N TRP A 22 9.42 -1.52 16.44
CA TRP A 22 8.06 -1.48 17.00
C TRP A 22 7.42 -0.17 16.55
N ARG A 23 6.28 -0.24 15.85
CA ARG A 23 5.49 0.92 15.41
C ARG A 23 4.08 0.88 16.01
N PRO A 24 3.83 1.52 17.18
CA PRO A 24 2.53 1.49 17.85
C PRO A 24 1.59 2.58 17.32
N LEU A 25 1.33 2.60 16.01
CA LEU A 25 0.43 3.55 15.37
C LEU A 25 -0.70 2.81 14.63
N SER A 26 -1.93 3.27 14.80
CA SER A 26 -3.04 2.89 13.93
C SER A 26 -2.87 3.53 12.54
N LEU A 27 -3.56 3.00 11.52
CA LEU A 27 -3.52 3.56 10.16
C LEU A 27 -3.93 5.04 10.15
N ASP A 28 -4.91 5.43 10.96
CA ASP A 28 -5.33 6.81 11.09
C ASP A 28 -4.24 7.67 11.74
N GLN A 29 -3.45 7.14 12.68
CA GLN A 29 -2.35 7.90 13.29
C GLN A 29 -1.14 8.06 12.36
N LEU A 30 -1.11 7.36 11.22
CA LEU A 30 -0.09 7.55 10.19
C LEU A 30 -0.38 8.76 9.28
N LEU A 31 -1.58 9.32 9.35
CA LEU A 31 -2.01 10.43 8.49
C LEU A 31 -2.22 11.73 9.30
N PRO A 32 -1.71 12.87 8.80
CA PRO A 32 -2.10 14.19 9.31
C PRO A 32 -3.63 14.35 9.38
N GLU A 33 -4.12 15.16 10.32
CA GLU A 33 -5.56 15.39 10.50
C GLU A 33 -6.23 16.01 9.27
N ASP A 34 -5.49 16.82 8.51
CA ASP A 34 -5.92 17.51 7.30
C ASP A 34 -5.63 16.75 5.99
N HIS A 35 -5.14 15.50 6.10
CA HIS A 35 -4.74 14.72 4.92
C HIS A 35 -5.96 14.38 4.03
N THR A 36 -5.85 14.65 2.72
CA THR A 36 -6.91 14.45 1.72
C THR A 36 -7.53 13.04 1.75
N ALA A 37 -6.72 12.01 2.03
CA ALA A 37 -7.22 10.63 2.15
C ALA A 37 -8.34 10.47 3.19
N ARG A 38 -8.36 11.26 4.26
CA ARG A 38 -9.44 11.24 5.27
C ARG A 38 -10.76 11.74 4.69
N LEU A 39 -10.71 12.84 3.94
CA LEU A 39 -11.89 13.39 3.27
C LEU A 39 -12.45 12.42 2.24
N ILE A 40 -11.57 11.80 1.44
CA ILE A 40 -11.94 10.79 0.45
C ILE A 40 -12.57 9.57 1.13
N TRP A 41 -11.99 9.10 2.23
CA TRP A 41 -12.52 7.96 2.97
C TRP A 41 -13.93 8.25 3.49
N ALA A 42 -14.12 9.39 4.17
CA ALA A 42 -15.43 9.81 4.66
C ALA A 42 -16.47 9.94 3.53
N TYR A 43 -16.06 10.47 2.38
CA TYR A 43 -16.92 10.54 1.19
C TYR A 43 -17.33 9.14 0.70
N VAL A 44 -16.36 8.22 0.56
CA VAL A 44 -16.62 6.85 0.12
C VAL A 44 -17.50 6.08 1.11
N GLU A 45 -17.34 6.32 2.41
CA GLU A 45 -18.19 5.71 3.43
C GLU A 45 -19.67 6.11 3.31
N ALA A 46 -19.96 7.31 2.82
CA ALA A 46 -21.31 7.81 2.61
C ALA A 46 -21.97 7.28 1.32
N LEU A 47 -21.23 6.60 0.42
CA LEU A 47 -21.77 6.11 -0.84
C LEU A 47 -22.53 4.79 -0.69
N ASP A 48 -23.64 4.64 -1.43
CA ASP A 48 -24.31 3.34 -1.59
C ASP A 48 -23.56 2.48 -2.62
N LEU A 49 -22.78 1.51 -2.13
CA LEU A 49 -22.00 0.57 -2.95
C LEU A 49 -22.66 -0.82 -3.06
N LYS A 50 -23.95 -0.98 -2.73
CA LYS A 50 -24.64 -2.29 -2.70
C LYS A 50 -24.43 -3.11 -3.99
N GLU A 51 -24.49 -2.47 -5.16
CA GLU A 51 -24.33 -3.16 -6.44
C GLU A 51 -22.90 -3.70 -6.66
N LEU A 52 -21.89 -3.12 -6.02
CA LEU A 52 -20.53 -3.67 -6.04
C LEU A 52 -20.42 -4.87 -5.10
N TYR A 53 -20.99 -4.78 -3.89
CA TYR A 53 -21.01 -5.88 -2.94
C TYR A 53 -21.79 -7.09 -3.45
N LYS A 54 -22.91 -6.89 -4.18
CA LYS A 54 -23.69 -7.97 -4.79
C LYS A 54 -22.89 -8.85 -5.77
N LYS A 55 -21.80 -8.33 -6.35
CA LYS A 55 -20.92 -9.09 -7.26
C LYS A 55 -19.95 -10.00 -6.52
N ILE A 56 -19.80 -9.86 -5.21
CA ILE A 56 -18.92 -10.67 -4.39
C ILE A 56 -19.61 -12.03 -4.12
N GLN A 57 -18.90 -13.10 -4.46
CA GLN A 57 -19.35 -14.49 -4.26
C GLN A 57 -18.75 -15.13 -3.00
N ALA A 58 -17.84 -14.43 -2.30
CA ALA A 58 -17.27 -14.88 -1.04
C ALA A 58 -18.26 -14.57 0.08
N HIS A 59 -18.80 -15.63 0.69
CA HIS A 59 -19.78 -15.55 1.79
C HIS A 59 -19.19 -16.12 3.08
N GLU A 60 -19.77 -15.73 4.22
CA GLU A 60 -19.41 -16.30 5.52
C GLU A 60 -19.49 -17.83 5.49
N HIS A 61 -18.45 -18.49 6.00
CA HIS A 61 -18.30 -19.95 6.02
C HIS A 61 -18.26 -20.64 4.64
N GLY A 62 -18.16 -19.89 3.54
CA GLY A 62 -17.97 -20.41 2.18
C GLY A 62 -16.49 -20.53 1.77
N PRO A 63 -16.19 -21.29 0.71
CA PRO A 63 -14.85 -21.34 0.14
C PRO A 63 -14.50 -20.03 -0.57
N GLY A 64 -13.25 -19.59 -0.46
CA GLY A 64 -12.74 -18.40 -1.16
C GLY A 64 -11.89 -17.49 -0.27
N ARG A 65 -11.02 -16.69 -0.87
CA ARG A 65 -10.28 -15.64 -0.16
C ARG A 65 -11.19 -14.43 0.03
N ASN A 66 -11.12 -13.79 1.20
CA ASN A 66 -11.76 -12.50 1.43
C ASN A 66 -11.34 -11.49 0.34
N PRO A 67 -12.29 -10.94 -0.42
CA PRO A 67 -11.98 -9.91 -1.40
C PRO A 67 -11.56 -8.62 -0.68
N ILE A 68 -10.88 -7.74 -1.42
CA ILE A 68 -10.64 -6.39 -0.95
C ILE A 68 -11.98 -5.65 -0.92
N ASP A 69 -12.25 -4.92 0.16
CA ASP A 69 -13.46 -4.10 0.27
C ASP A 69 -13.54 -3.11 -0.91
N PRO A 70 -14.65 -3.08 -1.67
CA PRO A 70 -14.89 -2.08 -2.70
C PRO A 70 -14.62 -0.63 -2.26
N LYS A 71 -14.86 -0.28 -0.99
CA LYS A 71 -14.54 1.05 -0.44
C LYS A 71 -13.06 1.36 -0.51
N ILE A 72 -12.19 0.40 -0.16
CA ILE A 72 -10.73 0.57 -0.20
C ILE A 72 -10.29 0.84 -1.64
N LEU A 73 -10.78 0.05 -2.59
CA LEU A 73 -10.41 0.21 -4.01
C LEU A 73 -10.89 1.55 -4.58
N LEU A 74 -12.11 1.97 -4.22
CA LEU A 74 -12.66 3.24 -4.68
C LEU A 74 -11.91 4.43 -4.07
N ALA A 75 -11.65 4.41 -2.76
CA ALA A 75 -10.90 5.48 -2.08
C ALA A 75 -9.49 5.61 -2.67
N LEU A 76 -8.80 4.50 -2.89
CA LEU A 76 -7.47 4.46 -3.48
C LEU A 76 -7.46 5.01 -4.91
N TRP A 77 -8.47 4.66 -5.71
CA TRP A 77 -8.60 5.17 -7.07
C TRP A 77 -8.89 6.68 -7.12
N LEU A 78 -9.77 7.17 -6.24
CA LEU A 78 -10.09 8.60 -6.14
C LEU A 78 -8.87 9.41 -5.69
N LEU A 79 -8.15 8.94 -4.66
CA LEU A 79 -6.92 9.58 -4.19
C LEU A 79 -5.89 9.66 -5.31
N ALA A 80 -5.63 8.54 -5.99
CA ALA A 80 -4.72 8.52 -7.12
C ALA A 80 -5.14 9.47 -8.24
N THR A 81 -6.43 9.57 -8.54
CA THR A 81 -6.95 10.48 -9.57
C THR A 81 -6.73 11.94 -9.19
N ILE A 82 -6.96 12.31 -7.93
CA ILE A 82 -6.68 13.65 -7.39
C ILE A 82 -5.19 13.98 -7.48
N ASP A 83 -4.32 13.00 -7.18
CA ASP A 83 -2.87 13.13 -7.26
C ASP A 83 -2.32 13.04 -8.71
N GLY A 84 -3.20 12.86 -9.71
CA GLY A 84 -2.83 12.79 -11.13
C GLY A 84 -2.28 11.43 -11.60
N PHE A 85 -2.43 10.37 -10.81
CA PHE A 85 -2.07 9.00 -11.18
C PHE A 85 -3.27 8.24 -11.75
N SER A 86 -3.13 7.77 -13.00
CA SER A 86 -4.16 6.95 -13.68
C SER A 86 -3.71 5.52 -13.97
N SER A 87 -2.48 5.15 -13.59
CA SER A 87 -1.91 3.84 -13.88
C SER A 87 -2.00 2.92 -12.65
N ALA A 88 -2.80 1.87 -12.76
CA ALA A 88 -2.91 0.84 -11.72
C ALA A 88 -1.55 0.20 -11.35
N ARG A 89 -0.66 0.02 -12.33
CA ARG A 89 0.71 -0.48 -12.09
C ARG A 89 1.57 0.50 -11.31
N ARG A 90 1.41 1.80 -11.56
CA ARG A 90 2.12 2.84 -10.80
C ARG A 90 1.60 2.88 -9.37
N LEU A 91 0.28 2.79 -9.21
CA LEU A 91 -0.40 2.78 -7.92
C LEU A 91 0.02 1.58 -7.05
N ASP A 92 0.14 0.37 -7.63
CA ASP A 92 0.69 -0.80 -6.91
C ASP A 92 2.13 -0.57 -6.39
N LYS A 93 2.97 0.16 -7.14
CA LYS A 93 4.33 0.50 -6.68
C LYS A 93 4.28 1.51 -5.53
N LEU A 94 3.47 2.56 -5.65
CA LEU A 94 3.34 3.59 -4.63
C LEU A 94 2.84 3.02 -3.29
N CYS A 95 1.95 2.02 -3.32
CA CYS A 95 1.53 1.30 -2.11
C CYS A 95 2.66 0.59 -1.35
N LYS A 96 3.83 0.38 -1.98
CA LYS A 96 5.00 -0.27 -1.37
C LYS A 96 6.07 0.75 -0.94
N GLU A 97 6.08 1.92 -1.56
CA GLU A 97 7.11 2.95 -1.39
C GLU A 97 6.70 4.01 -0.34
N HIS A 98 5.41 4.24 -0.13
CA HIS A 98 4.88 5.24 0.81
C HIS A 98 4.51 4.59 2.18
N LEU A 99 5.50 3.99 2.85
CA LEU A 99 5.37 3.34 4.17
C LEU A 99 6.07 4.12 5.31
#